data_AF-A0A960CVP9-F1
#
_entry.id   AF-A0A960CVP9-F1
#
_cell.length_a   1.000
_cell.length_b   1.000
_cell.length_c   1.000
_cell.angle_alpha   90.00
_cell.angle_beta   90.00
_cell.angle_gamma   90.00
#
_symmetry.space_group_name_H-M   'P 1'
#
loop_
_entity.id
_entity.type
_entity.pdbx_description
1 polymer ?
#
loop_
_entity_poly.entity_id
_entity_poly.type
_entity_poly.pdbx_seq_one_letter_code
_entity_poly.pdbx_strand_id
1 'polypeptide(L)'
;MQPGARTVAAIGLALVAAAQCAPPAFAVAPPPVDDRMLPAPARPAPPVATIQQEPCTAPVNAGATNPAQHRRNGVDLQPVWRLTRGAGQRVAVIDTGVQPHQRLPSVVAGGDYVSTGDGTQDCDGHGTLVAGIIGAAPGDRDGFAGVAPEVTLIGIRQSSTKFGPADTPSSPGIGDVTTLAMAVRTAADLGASVINISSVACAASTFDDRALGAALSYAVDVKDAVVVTAAGNVGGTGQCPAQNTESQPRVIASPAWYDDYVLTVGSVNDAGAPSTFSLNGPWVDVAAPGEGVVSLDRAGPGLIDSMPGPLGSAPISGTSYAAPVVSALAALVRSRFPRMSARQVMTRIENTAHKPAAGWDPAVGHGVVDLLAAVGDQTPAVAAPKGKAVEPPRHSESGDGHPGTVAVSGAAACLAALVAVAAFPRLWRRPVGDDVAGD
;
A
#
# COMPACT_ATOMS: atom_id res chain seq x y z
N MET A 1 -56.51 -23.10 -24.33
CA MET A 1 -55.90 -21.78 -24.06
C MET A 1 -55.12 -21.88 -22.76
N GLN A 2 -53.78 -21.94 -22.84
CA GLN A 2 -52.91 -22.30 -21.71
C GLN A 2 -52.61 -21.08 -20.79
N PRO A 3 -52.67 -21.25 -19.45
CA PRO A 3 -52.41 -20.21 -18.46
C PRO A 3 -50.92 -20.15 -18.06
N GLY A 4 -50.00 -20.14 -19.03
CA GLY A 4 -48.55 -20.24 -18.77
C GLY A 4 -47.74 -18.96 -19.01
N ALA A 5 -48.28 -17.98 -19.74
CA ALA A 5 -47.47 -16.88 -20.27
C ALA A 5 -47.38 -15.65 -19.34
N ARG A 6 -48.22 -15.53 -18.30
CA ARG A 6 -48.29 -14.32 -17.46
C ARG A 6 -47.39 -14.35 -16.23
N THR A 7 -47.02 -15.53 -15.74
CA THR A 7 -46.21 -15.67 -14.51
C THR A 7 -44.71 -15.50 -14.78
N VAL A 8 -44.23 -15.83 -15.99
CA VAL A 8 -42.81 -15.71 -16.37
C VAL A 8 -42.40 -14.24 -16.58
N ALA A 9 -43.30 -13.40 -17.07
CA ALA A 9 -43.02 -11.97 -17.29
C ALA A 9 -42.86 -11.18 -15.97
N ALA A 10 -43.56 -11.57 -14.90
CA ALA A 10 -43.51 -10.88 -13.61
C ALA A 10 -42.22 -11.18 -12.82
N ILE A 11 -41.66 -12.39 -12.95
CA ILE A 11 -40.40 -12.78 -12.30
C ILE A 11 -39.20 -12.13 -13.02
N GLY A 12 -39.25 -12.01 -14.35
CA GLY A 12 -38.22 -11.33 -15.14
C GLY A 12 -38.08 -9.83 -14.82
N LEU A 13 -39.19 -9.13 -14.55
CA LEU A 13 -39.15 -7.70 -14.23
C LEU A 13 -38.59 -7.42 -12.82
N ALA A 14 -38.83 -8.31 -11.85
CA ALA A 14 -38.33 -8.15 -10.48
C ALA A 14 -36.80 -8.36 -10.38
N LEU A 15 -36.23 -9.26 -11.19
CA LEU A 15 -34.78 -9.47 -11.27
C LEU A 15 -34.05 -8.32 -11.96
N VAL A 16 -34.67 -7.67 -12.95
CA VAL A 16 -34.09 -6.49 -13.63
C VAL A 16 -34.13 -5.25 -12.73
N ALA A 17 -35.18 -5.08 -11.93
CA ALA A 17 -35.27 -3.99 -10.95
C ALA A 17 -34.29 -4.17 -9.76
N ALA A 18 -34.05 -5.40 -9.30
CA ALA A 18 -33.07 -5.67 -8.25
C ALA A 18 -31.62 -5.41 -8.71
N ALA A 19 -31.31 -5.65 -9.99
CA ALA A 19 -30.01 -5.34 -10.59
C ALA A 19 -29.77 -3.82 -10.78
N GLN A 20 -30.82 -3.00 -10.73
CA GLN A 20 -30.75 -1.53 -10.88
C GLN A 20 -30.71 -0.79 -9.53
N CYS A 21 -30.88 -1.49 -8.41
CA CYS A 21 -30.82 -0.93 -7.05
C CYS A 21 -29.52 -1.26 -6.30
N ALA A 22 -28.62 -2.07 -6.87
CA ALA A 22 -27.25 -2.15 -6.37
C ALA A 22 -26.48 -0.96 -6.97
N PRO A 23 -25.99 0.01 -6.17
CA PRO A 23 -25.07 1.00 -6.71
C PRO A 23 -23.89 0.24 -7.33
N PRO A 24 -23.43 0.59 -8.55
CA PRO A 24 -22.21 0.01 -9.08
C PRO A 24 -21.10 0.23 -8.05
N ALA A 25 -20.52 -0.86 -7.56
CA ALA A 25 -19.29 -0.79 -6.80
C ALA A 25 -18.18 -0.39 -7.78
N PHE A 26 -18.03 0.92 -8.01
CA PHE A 26 -16.87 1.46 -8.71
C PHE A 26 -15.68 1.29 -7.77
N ALA A 27 -15.01 0.15 -7.79
CA ALA A 27 -13.68 0.05 -7.22
C ALA A 27 -12.76 0.91 -8.08
N VAL A 28 -12.09 1.89 -7.49
CA VAL A 28 -11.04 2.65 -8.18
C VAL A 28 -9.86 1.71 -8.37
N ALA A 29 -9.77 1.09 -9.54
CA ALA A 29 -8.67 0.23 -9.94
C ALA A 29 -7.64 1.02 -10.77
N PRO A 30 -6.35 0.65 -10.69
CA PRO A 30 -5.35 1.20 -11.60
C PRO A 30 -5.69 0.87 -13.06
N PRO A 31 -5.21 1.65 -14.03
CA PRO A 31 -5.36 1.31 -15.43
C PRO A 31 -4.71 -0.06 -15.71
N PRO A 32 -5.26 -0.87 -16.64
CA PRO A 32 -4.64 -2.11 -17.06
C PRO A 32 -3.18 -1.89 -17.51
N VAL A 33 -2.29 -2.80 -17.12
CA VAL A 33 -0.87 -2.73 -17.49
C VAL A 33 -0.72 -2.86 -19.01
N ASP A 34 0.08 -1.97 -19.58
CA ASP A 34 0.47 -1.96 -21.00
C ASP A 34 2.00 -2.03 -21.09
N ASP A 35 2.53 -3.21 -21.42
CA ASP A 35 3.98 -3.48 -21.48
C ASP A 35 4.75 -2.55 -22.44
N ARG A 36 4.06 -1.92 -23.39
CA ARG A 36 4.66 -0.94 -24.30
C ARG A 36 5.05 0.36 -23.59
N MET A 37 4.51 0.59 -22.39
CA MET A 37 4.83 1.72 -21.53
C MET A 37 6.07 1.47 -20.65
N LEU A 38 6.63 0.25 -20.67
CA LEU A 38 7.84 -0.09 -19.92
C LEU A 38 9.00 0.82 -20.35
N PRO A 39 9.62 1.58 -19.41
CA PRO A 39 10.74 2.43 -19.77
C PRO A 39 11.87 1.64 -20.44
N ALA A 40 12.43 2.20 -21.51
CA ALA A 40 13.58 1.61 -22.17
C ALA A 40 14.78 1.56 -21.21
N PRO A 41 15.63 0.52 -21.29
CA PRO A 41 16.86 0.48 -20.52
C PRO A 41 17.73 1.71 -20.81
N ALA A 42 18.03 2.48 -19.78
CA ALA A 42 18.84 3.68 -19.85
C ALA A 42 19.79 3.76 -18.66
N ARG A 43 20.86 4.56 -18.80
CA ARG A 43 21.70 4.88 -17.65
C ARG A 43 20.90 5.78 -16.68
N PRO A 44 20.92 5.50 -15.37
CA PRO A 44 20.27 6.36 -14.38
C PRO A 44 20.78 7.80 -14.49
N ALA A 45 19.85 8.72 -14.69
CA ALA A 45 20.07 10.16 -14.73
C ALA A 45 18.72 10.87 -14.55
N PRO A 46 18.69 12.08 -13.96
CA PRO A 46 17.48 12.89 -13.94
C PRO A 46 17.07 13.29 -15.38
N PRO A 47 15.77 13.35 -15.69
CA PRO A 47 15.28 13.73 -17.02
C PRO A 47 15.53 15.21 -17.34
N VAL A 48 15.69 16.04 -16.30
CA VAL A 48 16.02 17.46 -16.38
C VAL A 48 17.26 17.74 -15.55
N ALA A 49 18.00 18.80 -15.88
CA ALA A 49 19.09 19.25 -15.03
C ALA A 49 18.55 19.67 -13.66
N THR A 50 19.26 19.32 -12.60
CA THR A 50 18.88 19.65 -11.22
C THR A 50 19.96 20.47 -10.53
N ILE A 51 19.55 21.23 -9.51
CA ILE A 51 20.44 21.98 -8.63
C ILE A 51 20.13 21.62 -7.18
N GLN A 52 21.15 21.72 -6.33
CA GLN A 52 20.95 21.67 -4.89
C GLN A 52 20.28 22.96 -4.42
N GLN A 53 19.09 22.86 -3.83
CA GLN A 53 18.30 23.98 -3.33
C GLN A 53 18.56 24.25 -1.85
N GLU A 54 18.85 23.20 -1.09
CA GLU A 54 19.10 23.27 0.35
C GLU A 54 20.37 22.50 0.75
N PRO A 55 21.08 22.92 1.82
CA PRO A 55 22.14 22.12 2.41
C PRO A 55 21.64 20.72 2.80
N CYS A 56 22.52 19.72 2.75
CA CYS A 56 22.18 18.38 3.22
C CYS A 56 21.83 18.38 4.70
N THR A 57 20.88 17.52 5.09
CA THR A 57 20.10 17.54 6.34
C THR A 57 20.79 17.77 7.69
N ALA A 58 22.10 17.78 7.90
CA ALA A 58 22.75 17.83 9.23
C ALA A 58 22.27 16.76 10.28
N PRO A 59 23.20 16.14 11.02
CA PRO A 59 22.82 15.26 12.12
C PRO A 59 22.13 16.04 13.23
N VAL A 60 21.05 15.49 13.76
CA VAL A 60 20.53 15.93 15.06
C VAL A 60 21.40 15.27 16.12
N ASN A 61 21.89 16.04 17.11
CA ASN A 61 22.50 15.48 18.32
C ASN A 61 21.41 14.80 19.17
N ALA A 62 20.84 13.72 18.65
CA ALA A 62 19.87 12.90 19.33
C ALA A 62 20.61 11.70 19.88
N GLY A 63 20.87 11.73 21.18
CA GLY A 63 21.51 10.63 21.88
C GLY A 63 20.57 9.42 21.90
N ALA A 64 20.65 8.58 20.87
CA ALA A 64 20.21 7.19 20.89
C ALA A 64 21.08 6.42 21.90
N THR A 65 20.91 6.76 23.18
CA THR A 65 21.77 6.38 24.31
C THR A 65 21.13 5.26 25.13
N ASN A 66 19.92 4.83 24.77
CA ASN A 66 19.18 3.81 25.48
C ASN A 66 19.01 2.54 24.62
N PRO A 67 19.72 1.44 24.95
CA PRO A 67 19.54 0.15 24.28
C PRO A 67 18.11 -0.41 24.34
N ALA A 68 17.25 0.09 25.23
CA ALA A 68 15.82 -0.24 25.25
C ALA A 68 15.02 0.50 24.16
N GLN A 69 15.43 1.72 23.75
CA GLN A 69 14.87 2.41 22.58
C GLN A 69 15.19 1.67 21.29
N HIS A 70 16.40 1.12 21.17
CA HIS A 70 16.84 0.41 19.96
C HIS A 70 16.13 -0.94 19.78
N ARG A 71 15.59 -1.49 20.87
CA ARG A 71 14.71 -2.68 20.87
C ARG A 71 13.24 -2.36 20.60
N ARG A 72 12.82 -1.09 20.58
CA ARG A 72 11.40 -0.69 20.38
C ARG A 72 10.84 -1.05 19.01
N ASN A 73 11.67 -1.41 18.04
CA ASN A 73 11.19 -1.99 16.78
C ASN A 73 10.43 -3.32 16.99
N GLY A 74 10.30 -3.83 18.24
CA GLY A 74 9.28 -4.80 18.64
C GLY A 74 9.55 -6.24 18.21
N VAL A 75 10.66 -6.48 17.52
CA VAL A 75 10.97 -7.78 16.92
C VAL A 75 12.20 -8.40 17.59
N ASP A 76 12.00 -9.54 18.24
CA ASP A 76 13.11 -10.42 18.61
C ASP A 76 13.64 -11.11 17.35
N LEU A 77 14.77 -10.62 16.83
CA LEU A 77 15.40 -11.14 15.63
C LEU A 77 16.19 -12.44 15.89
N GLN A 78 16.49 -12.80 17.13
CA GLN A 78 17.32 -13.98 17.43
C GLN A 78 16.67 -15.29 16.97
N PRO A 79 15.38 -15.56 17.22
CA PRO A 79 14.68 -16.72 16.66
C PRO A 79 14.68 -16.77 15.15
N VAL A 80 14.50 -15.62 14.49
CA VAL A 80 14.47 -15.49 13.03
C VAL A 80 15.85 -15.80 12.44
N TRP A 81 16.90 -15.21 13.01
CA TRP A 81 18.28 -15.37 12.55
C TRP A 81 18.88 -16.76 12.74
N ARG A 82 18.29 -17.60 13.61
CA ARG A 82 18.62 -19.03 13.66
C ARG A 82 18.18 -19.79 12.40
N LEU A 83 17.22 -19.26 11.66
CA LEU A 83 16.69 -19.87 10.43
C LEU A 83 17.31 -19.24 9.17
N THR A 84 17.44 -17.91 9.15
CA THR A 84 18.02 -17.16 8.02
C THR A 84 18.35 -15.72 8.42
N ARG A 85 19.34 -15.13 7.75
CA ARG A 85 19.77 -13.73 7.94
C ARG A 85 19.74 -12.92 6.64
N GLY A 86 19.23 -13.51 5.55
CA GLY A 86 19.06 -12.83 4.25
C GLY A 86 20.20 -13.06 3.25
N ALA A 87 21.16 -13.94 3.56
CA ALA A 87 22.29 -14.24 2.69
C ALA A 87 21.86 -14.58 1.25
N GLY A 88 22.60 -14.03 0.28
CA GLY A 88 22.39 -14.22 -1.15
C GLY A 88 21.27 -13.37 -1.76
N GLN A 89 20.55 -12.59 -0.96
CA GLN A 89 19.51 -11.69 -1.47
C GLN A 89 20.05 -10.30 -1.74
N ARG A 90 19.50 -9.66 -2.78
CA ARG A 90 19.81 -8.29 -3.17
C ARG A 90 18.55 -7.44 -2.99
N VAL A 91 18.60 -6.45 -2.12
CA VAL A 91 17.47 -5.57 -1.82
C VAL A 91 17.76 -4.18 -2.39
N ALA A 92 16.99 -3.76 -3.38
CA ALA A 92 17.06 -2.39 -3.89
C ALA A 92 16.31 -1.43 -2.96
N VAL A 93 16.94 -0.30 -2.67
CA VAL A 93 16.39 0.79 -1.86
C VAL A 93 16.18 1.97 -2.80
N ILE A 94 14.96 2.14 -3.31
CA ILE A 94 14.56 3.27 -4.15
C ILE A 94 14.09 4.39 -3.21
N ASP A 95 14.98 5.37 -2.99
CA ASP A 95 14.86 6.34 -1.91
C ASP A 95 15.70 7.61 -2.20
N THR A 96 16.17 8.33 -1.18
CA THR A 96 17.02 9.53 -1.27
C THR A 96 18.52 9.23 -1.43
N GLY A 97 18.85 7.99 -1.74
CA GLY A 97 20.21 7.45 -1.75
C GLY A 97 20.60 6.80 -0.42
N VAL A 98 21.68 6.04 -0.42
CA VAL A 98 22.15 5.32 0.77
C VAL A 98 23.59 5.71 1.06
N GLN A 99 23.82 6.41 2.16
CA GLN A 99 25.17 6.77 2.56
C GLN A 99 25.96 5.51 2.98
N PRO A 100 27.20 5.31 2.48
CA PRO A 100 28.10 4.30 3.00
C PRO A 100 28.28 4.46 4.51
N HIS A 101 28.02 3.38 5.24
CA HIS A 101 28.06 3.34 6.69
C HIS A 101 28.78 2.07 7.15
N GLN A 102 29.57 2.14 8.22
CA GLN A 102 30.35 0.99 8.72
C GLN A 102 29.48 -0.23 9.10
N ARG A 103 28.21 0.02 9.44
CA ARG A 103 27.21 -1.02 9.74
C ARG A 103 26.44 -1.51 8.51
N LEU A 104 26.74 -1.02 7.31
CA LEU A 104 26.19 -1.51 6.04
C LEU A 104 27.34 -2.13 5.23
N PRO A 105 27.71 -3.39 5.52
CA PRO A 105 28.92 -4.00 4.96
C PRO A 105 28.85 -4.26 3.45
N SER A 106 27.67 -4.17 2.83
CA SER A 106 27.45 -4.49 1.42
C SER A 106 26.39 -3.58 0.81
N VAL A 107 26.79 -2.35 0.50
CA VAL A 107 26.01 -1.41 -0.33
C VAL A 107 26.67 -1.33 -1.70
N VAL A 108 25.89 -1.54 -2.76
CA VAL A 108 26.33 -1.36 -4.15
C VAL A 108 25.56 -0.23 -4.81
N ALA A 109 26.21 0.45 -5.75
CA ALA A 109 25.62 1.49 -6.56
C ALA A 109 24.47 0.96 -7.42
N GLY A 110 23.34 1.66 -7.40
CA GLY A 110 22.16 1.39 -8.22
C GLY A 110 21.79 2.51 -9.20
N GLY A 111 22.39 3.70 -9.03
CA GLY A 111 22.18 4.85 -9.89
C GLY A 111 21.45 6.01 -9.21
N ASP A 112 21.43 7.13 -9.92
CA ASP A 112 20.92 8.41 -9.44
C ASP A 112 20.02 9.07 -10.48
N TYR A 113 18.77 9.32 -10.10
CA TYR A 113 17.76 10.04 -10.88
C TYR A 113 17.51 11.45 -10.31
N VAL A 114 18.33 11.90 -9.37
CA VAL A 114 18.23 13.22 -8.71
C VAL A 114 19.32 14.15 -9.19
N SER A 115 20.57 13.69 -9.32
CA SER A 115 21.73 14.52 -9.68
C SER A 115 22.75 13.70 -10.47
N THR A 116 24.04 14.01 -10.33
CA THR A 116 25.15 13.22 -10.87
C THR A 116 25.75 12.37 -9.77
N GLY A 117 25.40 11.08 -9.73
CA GLY A 117 25.83 10.16 -8.69
C GLY A 117 25.54 8.71 -9.05
N ASP A 118 25.78 7.82 -8.11
CA ASP A 118 25.62 6.37 -8.28
C ASP A 118 24.59 5.76 -7.31
N GLY A 119 23.87 6.62 -6.58
CA GLY A 119 22.88 6.25 -5.58
C GLY A 119 23.44 6.03 -4.17
N THR A 120 24.76 6.10 -3.99
CA THR A 120 25.43 5.95 -2.68
C THR A 120 25.69 7.29 -1.97
N GLN A 121 24.89 8.31 -2.28
CA GLN A 121 24.96 9.62 -1.61
C GLN A 121 23.57 9.98 -1.09
N ASP A 122 23.45 10.18 0.21
CA ASP A 122 22.20 10.55 0.85
C ASP A 122 22.31 11.95 1.44
N CYS A 123 21.67 12.93 0.79
CA CYS A 123 21.66 14.32 1.26
C CYS A 123 20.50 14.58 2.22
N ASP A 124 19.43 13.80 2.11
CA ASP A 124 18.20 13.92 2.89
C ASP A 124 18.29 13.17 4.23
N GLY A 125 19.00 12.03 4.28
CA GLY A 125 19.12 11.15 5.45
C GLY A 125 18.08 10.03 5.49
N HIS A 126 17.08 10.08 4.63
CA HIS A 126 15.96 9.14 4.65
C HIS A 126 16.38 7.74 4.18
N GLY A 127 17.03 7.61 3.02
CA GLY A 127 17.40 6.31 2.46
C GLY A 127 18.44 5.56 3.30
N THR A 128 19.32 6.26 4.02
CA THR A 128 20.26 5.62 4.96
C THR A 128 19.54 5.02 6.18
N LEU A 129 18.49 5.69 6.68
CA LEU A 129 17.63 5.14 7.74
C LEU A 129 16.90 3.87 7.25
N VAL A 130 16.33 3.92 6.05
CA VAL A 130 15.64 2.78 5.42
C VAL A 130 16.60 1.60 5.23
N ALA A 131 17.79 1.85 4.68
CA ALA A 131 18.85 0.85 4.53
C ALA A 131 19.28 0.23 5.86
N GLY A 132 19.36 1.03 6.93
CA GLY A 132 19.68 0.56 8.27
C GLY A 132 18.63 -0.40 8.84
N ILE A 133 17.34 -0.10 8.65
CA ILE A 133 16.24 -0.98 9.07
C ILE A 133 16.30 -2.32 8.32
N ILE A 134 16.64 -2.29 7.02
CA ILE A 134 16.76 -3.50 6.21
C ILE A 134 17.96 -4.35 6.65
N GLY A 135 19.16 -3.76 6.66
CA GLY A 135 20.41 -4.54 6.57
C GLY A 135 21.55 -4.08 7.47
N ALA A 136 21.31 -3.26 8.51
CA ALA A 136 22.39 -2.92 9.43
C ALA A 136 22.95 -4.17 10.14
N ALA A 137 24.27 -4.38 10.01
CA ALA A 137 24.99 -5.38 10.79
C ALA A 137 24.79 -5.13 12.29
N PRO A 138 24.63 -6.17 13.13
CA PRO A 138 24.40 -6.01 14.56
C PRO A 138 25.58 -5.29 15.23
N GLY A 139 25.27 -4.39 16.18
CA GLY A 139 26.26 -3.66 16.96
C GLY A 139 26.52 -4.34 18.30
N ASP A 140 27.76 -4.30 18.78
CA ASP A 140 28.17 -5.03 20.00
C ASP A 140 27.52 -4.51 21.30
N ARG A 141 27.08 -3.25 21.33
CA ARG A 141 26.73 -2.55 22.59
C ARG A 141 25.45 -1.72 22.54
N ASP A 142 24.86 -1.53 21.35
CA ASP A 142 23.66 -0.71 21.19
C ASP A 142 22.37 -1.54 21.05
N GLY A 143 22.47 -2.81 20.68
CA GLY A 143 21.31 -3.69 20.52
C GLY A 143 20.46 -3.42 19.28
N PHE A 144 20.88 -2.49 18.41
CA PHE A 144 20.26 -2.28 17.11
C PHE A 144 20.78 -3.29 16.10
N ALA A 145 19.96 -3.65 15.13
CA ALA A 145 20.36 -4.34 13.91
C ALA A 145 19.24 -4.20 12.87
N GLY A 146 19.60 -4.29 11.59
CA GLY A 146 18.63 -4.46 10.53
C GLY A 146 18.04 -5.86 10.57
N VAL A 147 16.84 -6.00 10.02
CA VAL A 147 16.08 -7.26 10.04
C VAL A 147 16.81 -8.38 9.29
N ALA A 148 17.45 -8.06 8.16
CA ALA A 148 18.16 -9.00 7.29
C ALA A 148 19.63 -8.56 7.08
N PRO A 149 20.52 -8.74 8.07
CA PRO A 149 21.86 -8.14 8.08
C PRO A 149 22.85 -8.74 7.06
N GLU A 150 22.49 -9.83 6.37
CA GLU A 150 23.36 -10.49 5.37
C GLU A 150 22.91 -10.25 3.91
N VAL A 151 21.98 -9.31 3.69
CA VAL A 151 21.61 -8.89 2.32
C VAL A 151 22.68 -7.98 1.70
N THR A 152 22.71 -7.94 0.38
CA THR A 152 23.35 -6.84 -0.35
C THR A 152 22.32 -5.76 -0.66
N LEU A 153 22.60 -4.52 -0.28
CA LEU A 153 21.74 -3.38 -0.57
C LEU A 153 22.16 -2.74 -1.89
N ILE A 154 21.19 -2.42 -2.75
CA ILE A 154 21.40 -1.63 -3.97
C ILE A 154 20.81 -0.24 -3.72
N GLY A 155 21.65 0.78 -3.56
CA GLY A 155 21.19 2.16 -3.34
C GLY A 155 20.79 2.83 -4.65
N ILE A 156 19.51 3.20 -4.80
CA ILE A 156 19.00 3.96 -5.95
C ILE A 156 18.43 5.27 -5.43
N ARG A 157 19.06 6.38 -5.80
CA ARG A 157 18.55 7.71 -5.45
C ARG A 157 17.53 8.14 -6.48
N GLN A 158 16.25 8.14 -6.13
CA GLN A 158 15.14 8.47 -7.02
C GLN A 158 14.47 9.81 -6.71
N SER A 159 14.47 10.22 -5.43
CA SER A 159 13.85 11.45 -4.98
C SER A 159 14.76 12.23 -4.04
N SER A 160 14.55 13.54 -3.92
CA SER A 160 15.17 14.35 -2.88
C SER A 160 14.35 15.60 -2.62
N THR A 161 14.34 16.06 -1.38
CA THR A 161 13.82 17.38 -0.96
C THR A 161 14.89 18.46 -0.95
N LYS A 162 16.17 18.09 -1.11
CA LYS A 162 17.33 19.01 -1.10
C LYS A 162 17.77 19.44 -2.49
N PHE A 163 17.25 18.80 -3.52
CA PHE A 163 17.51 19.08 -4.93
C PHE A 163 16.20 19.34 -5.66
N GLY A 164 16.24 20.18 -6.69
CA GLY A 164 15.08 20.43 -7.55
C GLY A 164 15.50 20.78 -8.99
N PRO A 165 14.53 20.95 -9.90
CA PRO A 165 14.80 21.28 -11.30
C PRO A 165 15.54 22.62 -11.44
N ALA A 166 16.57 22.65 -12.28
CA ALA A 166 17.38 23.85 -12.52
C ALA A 166 16.63 24.94 -13.30
N ASP A 167 15.67 24.55 -14.13
CA ASP A 167 14.83 25.43 -14.94
C ASP A 167 13.66 26.03 -14.15
N THR A 168 13.23 25.38 -13.07
CA THR A 168 12.28 25.91 -12.10
C THR A 168 12.84 25.85 -10.66
N PRO A 169 13.85 26.67 -10.30
CA PRO A 169 14.51 26.62 -8.99
C PRO A 169 13.58 26.81 -7.78
N SER A 170 12.38 27.35 -7.96
CA SER A 170 11.38 27.53 -6.92
C SER A 170 10.52 26.28 -6.65
N SER A 171 10.55 25.27 -7.53
CA SER A 171 9.82 24.01 -7.32
C SER A 171 10.59 23.16 -6.31
N PRO A 172 10.00 22.85 -5.14
CA PRO A 172 10.71 22.11 -4.10
C PRO A 172 10.84 20.63 -4.51
N GLY A 173 12.04 20.09 -4.32
CA GLY A 173 12.29 18.66 -4.50
C GLY A 173 12.31 18.18 -5.96
N ILE A 174 12.67 16.91 -6.13
CA ILE A 174 12.68 16.19 -7.40
C ILE A 174 12.31 14.72 -7.16
N GLY A 175 11.68 14.10 -8.15
CA GLY A 175 11.20 12.73 -8.10
C GLY A 175 9.73 12.67 -8.47
N ASP A 176 9.36 11.79 -9.41
CA ASP A 176 7.99 11.60 -9.86
C ASP A 176 7.76 10.14 -10.24
N VAL A 177 6.53 9.81 -10.66
CA VAL A 177 6.17 8.45 -11.07
C VAL A 177 6.91 7.97 -12.32
N THR A 178 7.42 8.88 -13.15
CA THR A 178 8.21 8.54 -14.34
C THR A 178 9.62 8.10 -13.93
N THR A 179 10.31 8.88 -13.10
CA THR A 179 11.63 8.49 -12.59
C THR A 179 11.55 7.29 -11.65
N LEU A 180 10.42 7.12 -10.94
CA LEU A 180 10.14 5.91 -10.16
C LEU A 180 10.01 4.68 -11.07
N ALA A 181 9.28 4.76 -12.19
CA ALA A 181 9.18 3.68 -13.16
C ALA A 181 10.57 3.26 -13.70
N MET A 182 11.42 4.24 -14.03
CA MET A 182 12.80 3.99 -14.46
C MET A 182 13.63 3.34 -13.35
N ALA A 183 13.52 3.82 -12.11
CA ALA A 183 14.22 3.26 -10.95
C ALA A 183 13.82 1.81 -10.67
N VAL A 184 12.52 1.48 -10.74
CA VAL A 184 12.01 0.10 -10.60
C VAL A 184 12.58 -0.79 -11.70
N ARG A 185 12.56 -0.32 -12.94
CA ARG A 185 13.17 -1.03 -14.08
C ARG A 185 14.66 -1.29 -13.84
N THR A 186 15.41 -0.29 -13.40
CA THR A 186 16.84 -0.40 -13.07
C THR A 186 17.08 -1.41 -11.95
N ALA A 187 16.34 -1.34 -10.85
CA ALA A 187 16.47 -2.27 -9.73
C ALA A 187 16.29 -3.73 -10.19
N ALA A 188 15.25 -3.97 -10.99
CA ALA A 188 14.94 -5.29 -11.53
C ALA A 188 16.04 -5.79 -12.51
N ASP A 189 16.57 -4.91 -13.36
CA ASP A 189 17.67 -5.25 -14.27
C ASP A 189 19.02 -5.46 -13.55
N LEU A 190 19.24 -4.83 -12.39
CA LEU A 190 20.39 -5.07 -11.51
C LEU A 190 20.28 -6.38 -10.69
N GLY A 191 19.20 -7.14 -10.87
CA GLY A 191 18.99 -8.42 -10.19
C GLY A 191 18.60 -8.28 -8.72
N ALA A 192 17.90 -7.20 -8.36
CA ALA A 192 17.25 -7.11 -7.06
C ALA A 192 16.22 -8.24 -6.92
N SER A 193 16.31 -9.03 -5.84
CA SER A 193 15.30 -10.03 -5.49
C SER A 193 14.15 -9.43 -4.67
N VAL A 194 14.40 -8.27 -4.05
CA VAL A 194 13.39 -7.43 -3.39
C VAL A 194 13.64 -5.97 -3.75
N ILE A 195 12.59 -5.20 -3.99
CA ILE A 195 12.63 -3.76 -4.28
C ILE A 195 11.79 -3.04 -3.24
N ASN A 196 12.44 -2.24 -2.39
CA ASN A 196 11.80 -1.35 -1.43
C ASN A 196 11.56 0.02 -2.07
N ILE A 197 10.31 0.48 -2.06
CA ILE A 197 9.90 1.81 -2.53
C ILE A 197 9.35 2.61 -1.36
N SER A 198 10.07 3.65 -0.96
CA SER A 198 9.65 4.54 0.13
C SER A 198 8.83 5.75 -0.35
N SER A 199 8.91 6.07 -1.65
CA SER A 199 8.26 7.21 -2.26
C SER A 199 6.83 6.87 -2.66
N VAL A 200 5.88 7.74 -2.31
CA VAL A 200 4.46 7.58 -2.62
C VAL A 200 3.93 8.86 -3.24
N ALA A 201 3.42 8.76 -4.46
CA ALA A 201 2.70 9.84 -5.13
C ALA A 201 1.23 9.75 -4.76
N CYS A 202 0.72 10.78 -4.07
CA CYS A 202 -0.66 10.85 -3.62
C CYS A 202 -1.44 11.94 -4.35
N ALA A 203 -2.64 11.61 -4.83
CA ALA A 203 -3.51 12.58 -5.50
C ALA A 203 -4.99 12.32 -5.24
N ALA A 204 -5.78 13.39 -5.21
CA ALA A 204 -7.24 13.34 -5.14
C ALA A 204 -7.91 13.07 -6.50
N SER A 205 -7.12 13.04 -7.57
CA SER A 205 -7.54 12.74 -8.94
C SER A 205 -6.53 11.81 -9.60
N THR A 206 -6.98 11.04 -10.60
CA THR A 206 -6.09 10.18 -11.38
C THR A 206 -4.98 11.00 -12.07
N PHE A 207 -3.76 10.49 -12.04
CA PHE A 207 -2.62 10.96 -12.84
C PHE A 207 -2.10 9.81 -13.71
N ASP A 208 -1.30 10.11 -14.73
CA ASP A 208 -0.73 9.06 -15.59
C ASP A 208 0.52 8.46 -14.95
N ASP A 209 0.39 7.23 -14.47
CA ASP A 209 1.47 6.41 -13.93
C ASP A 209 1.59 5.06 -14.65
N ARG A 210 1.06 4.94 -15.88
CA ARG A 210 1.04 3.66 -16.63
C ARG A 210 2.44 3.09 -16.87
N ALA A 211 3.45 3.95 -17.04
CA ALA A 211 4.84 3.50 -17.14
C ALA A 211 5.34 2.82 -15.86
N LEU A 212 4.87 3.27 -14.70
CA LEU A 212 5.16 2.66 -13.41
C LEU A 212 4.46 1.30 -13.29
N GLY A 213 3.18 1.20 -13.66
CA GLY A 213 2.48 -0.09 -13.74
C GLY A 213 3.21 -1.13 -14.60
N ALA A 214 3.70 -0.73 -15.78
CA ALA A 214 4.50 -1.59 -16.64
C ALA A 214 5.86 -1.99 -16.02
N ALA A 215 6.55 -1.07 -15.34
CA ALA A 215 7.79 -1.37 -14.63
C ALA A 215 7.59 -2.32 -13.45
N LEU A 216 6.50 -2.18 -12.71
CA LEU A 216 6.14 -3.06 -11.59
C LEU A 216 5.82 -4.47 -12.07
N SER A 217 4.98 -4.62 -13.11
CA SER A 217 4.72 -5.93 -13.71
C SER A 217 6.00 -6.56 -14.27
N TYR A 218 6.87 -5.79 -14.93
CA TYR A 218 8.18 -6.30 -15.37
C TYR A 218 9.03 -6.79 -14.20
N ALA A 219 9.08 -6.05 -13.09
CA ALA A 219 9.82 -6.46 -11.90
C ALA A 219 9.28 -7.77 -11.32
N VAL A 220 7.96 -7.89 -11.16
CA VAL A 220 7.33 -9.06 -10.53
C VAL A 220 7.25 -10.26 -11.47
N ASP A 221 6.72 -10.10 -12.68
CA ASP A 221 6.36 -11.22 -13.54
C ASP A 221 7.50 -11.67 -14.46
N VAL A 222 8.43 -10.77 -14.79
CA VAL A 222 9.56 -11.07 -15.69
C VAL A 222 10.87 -11.27 -14.92
N LYS A 223 11.14 -10.42 -13.93
CA LYS A 223 12.36 -10.50 -13.11
C LYS A 223 12.17 -11.26 -11.81
N ASP A 224 10.95 -11.69 -11.50
CA ASP A 224 10.61 -12.39 -10.27
C ASP A 224 11.12 -11.65 -9.03
N ALA A 225 10.97 -10.33 -8.96
CA ALA A 225 11.34 -9.51 -7.81
C ALA A 225 10.10 -9.24 -6.93
N VAL A 226 10.25 -9.33 -5.60
CA VAL A 226 9.20 -8.88 -4.67
C VAL A 226 9.28 -7.36 -4.59
N VAL A 227 8.20 -6.65 -4.91
CA VAL A 227 8.14 -5.20 -4.75
C VAL A 227 7.36 -4.88 -3.48
N VAL A 228 7.94 -4.06 -2.61
CA VAL A 228 7.35 -3.62 -1.35
C VAL A 228 7.29 -2.11 -1.36
N THR A 229 6.13 -1.54 -1.06
CA THR A 229 5.93 -0.09 -1.07
C THR A 229 5.31 0.41 0.22
N ALA A 230 5.64 1.63 0.59
CA ALA A 230 4.94 2.35 1.65
C ALA A 230 3.48 2.66 1.25
N ALA A 231 2.55 2.64 2.20
CA ALA A 231 1.15 3.02 1.95
C ALA A 231 0.95 4.53 1.74
N GLY A 232 1.86 5.35 2.26
CA GLY A 232 1.79 6.82 2.23
C GLY A 232 1.38 7.38 3.59
N ASN A 233 1.70 8.66 3.83
CA ASN A 233 1.32 9.33 5.07
C ASN A 233 0.36 10.50 4.80
N VAL A 234 -0.42 10.91 5.81
CA VAL A 234 -1.26 12.11 5.81
C VAL A 234 -0.79 13.10 6.88
N GLY A 235 -1.34 14.32 6.86
CA GLY A 235 -1.20 15.27 7.98
C GLY A 235 0.04 16.17 7.94
N GLY A 236 0.74 16.25 6.80
CA GLY A 236 1.90 17.13 6.62
C GLY A 236 2.02 17.69 5.19
N THR A 237 2.85 18.72 5.03
CA THR A 237 3.18 19.28 3.71
C THR A 237 3.93 18.24 2.87
N GLY A 238 3.56 18.10 1.60
CA GLY A 238 4.15 17.09 0.71
C GLY A 238 3.69 15.65 0.98
N GLN A 239 2.76 15.46 1.92
CA GLN A 239 2.12 14.17 2.22
C GLN A 239 0.78 14.05 1.47
N CYS A 240 0.12 12.90 1.61
CA CYS A 240 -1.17 12.63 1.00
C CYS A 240 -2.23 13.65 1.49
N PRO A 241 -3.06 14.19 0.58
CA PRO A 241 -3.87 15.39 0.85
C PRO A 241 -5.00 15.17 1.86
N ALA A 242 -5.46 13.93 2.03
CA ALA A 242 -6.50 13.57 2.98
C ALA A 242 -6.40 12.07 3.36
N GLN A 243 -6.97 11.72 4.51
CA GLN A 243 -7.16 10.32 4.90
C GLN A 243 -8.36 9.71 4.16
N ASN A 244 -8.25 8.43 3.79
CA ASN A 244 -9.37 7.65 3.27
C ASN A 244 -10.16 7.04 4.43
N THR A 245 -11.28 7.67 4.79
CA THR A 245 -12.16 7.22 5.89
C THR A 245 -13.46 6.56 5.40
N GLU A 246 -13.74 6.70 4.10
CA GLU A 246 -14.95 6.17 3.46
C GLU A 246 -14.66 4.82 2.80
N SER A 247 -15.72 4.09 2.42
CA SER A 247 -15.58 2.80 1.72
C SER A 247 -14.94 2.93 0.33
N GLN A 248 -15.03 4.11 -0.28
CA GLN A 248 -14.38 4.43 -1.54
C GLN A 248 -13.21 5.39 -1.29
N PRO A 249 -11.99 5.09 -1.76
CA PRO A 249 -10.86 5.96 -1.56
C PRO A 249 -11.04 7.25 -2.37
N ARG A 250 -10.75 8.39 -1.72
CA ARG A 250 -10.72 9.71 -2.36
C ARG A 250 -9.31 10.10 -2.78
N VAL A 251 -8.32 9.52 -2.12
CA VAL A 251 -6.89 9.73 -2.39
C VAL A 251 -6.31 8.43 -2.89
N ILE A 252 -5.76 8.48 -4.10
CA ILE A 252 -4.99 7.39 -4.69
C ILE A 252 -3.53 7.55 -4.30
N ALA A 253 -2.89 6.44 -3.96
CA ALA A 253 -1.46 6.35 -3.67
C ALA A 253 -0.79 5.45 -4.70
N SER A 254 0.21 5.96 -5.40
CA SER A 254 1.02 5.22 -6.37
C SER A 254 2.47 5.09 -5.85
N PRO A 255 3.08 3.90 -5.87
CA PRO A 255 2.62 2.67 -6.55
C PRO A 255 1.62 1.82 -5.77
N ALA A 256 1.27 2.16 -4.51
CA ALA A 256 0.46 1.32 -3.62
C ALA A 256 -0.81 0.73 -4.27
N TRP A 257 -1.55 1.50 -5.06
CA TRP A 257 -2.78 1.04 -5.73
C TRP A 257 -2.57 -0.03 -6.81
N TYR A 258 -1.33 -0.33 -7.21
CA TYR A 258 -0.97 -1.47 -8.07
C TYR A 258 -0.87 -2.77 -7.26
N ASP A 259 -1.90 -3.05 -6.46
CA ASP A 259 -2.02 -4.13 -5.47
C ASP A 259 -1.58 -5.51 -6.00
N ASP A 260 -1.90 -5.81 -7.26
CA ASP A 260 -1.49 -7.07 -7.92
C ASP A 260 0.04 -7.25 -8.07
N TYR A 261 0.83 -6.19 -7.91
CA TYR A 261 2.27 -6.17 -8.16
C TYR A 261 3.11 -5.67 -6.98
N VAL A 262 2.50 -5.13 -5.94
CA VAL A 262 3.23 -4.57 -4.81
C VAL A 262 2.64 -5.06 -3.50
N LEU A 263 3.50 -5.35 -2.55
CA LEU A 263 3.10 -5.54 -1.16
C LEU A 263 3.13 -4.18 -0.46
N THR A 264 1.96 -3.58 -0.25
CA THR A 264 1.81 -2.27 0.38
C THR A 264 1.80 -2.38 1.89
N VAL A 265 2.61 -1.52 2.53
CA VAL A 265 2.87 -1.59 3.97
C VAL A 265 2.34 -0.35 4.69
N GLY A 266 1.34 -0.57 5.54
CA GLY A 266 0.87 0.38 6.54
C GLY A 266 1.80 0.48 7.75
N SER A 267 1.65 1.54 8.54
CA SER A 267 2.43 1.75 9.77
C SER A 267 1.60 1.40 11.00
N VAL A 268 2.24 0.76 11.99
CA VAL A 268 1.70 0.60 13.34
C VAL A 268 2.68 1.14 14.39
N ASN A 269 2.16 1.42 15.58
CA ASN A 269 2.95 1.70 16.76
C ASN A 269 3.42 0.42 17.48
N ASP A 270 4.17 0.58 18.57
CA ASP A 270 4.71 -0.53 19.39
C ASP A 270 3.65 -1.49 19.95
N ALA A 271 2.38 -1.06 20.03
CA ALA A 271 1.25 -1.89 20.48
C ALA A 271 0.56 -2.63 19.32
N GLY A 272 1.04 -2.46 18.08
CA GLY A 272 0.42 -3.01 16.87
C GLY A 272 -0.84 -2.25 16.44
N ALA A 273 -1.12 -1.08 17.00
CA ALA A 273 -2.26 -0.26 16.59
C ALA A 273 -1.89 0.58 15.34
N PRO A 274 -2.82 0.76 14.38
CA PRO A 274 -2.56 1.54 13.17
C PRO A 274 -2.13 2.98 13.50
N SER A 275 -1.06 3.43 12.84
CA SER A 275 -0.58 4.80 12.96
C SER A 275 -1.57 5.77 12.35
N THR A 276 -1.88 6.84 13.06
CA THR A 276 -2.88 7.85 12.61
C THR A 276 -2.51 8.54 11.30
N PHE A 277 -1.21 8.63 11.00
CA PHE A 277 -0.71 9.19 9.74
C PHE A 277 -0.72 8.19 8.59
N SER A 278 -0.85 6.88 8.82
CA SER A 278 -0.80 5.86 7.76
C SER A 278 -2.01 6.04 6.84
N LEU A 279 -1.79 6.21 5.54
CA LEU A 279 -2.89 6.33 4.59
C LEU A 279 -3.61 4.98 4.47
N ASN A 280 -4.92 4.99 4.69
CA ASN A 280 -5.75 3.82 4.51
C ASN A 280 -6.05 3.61 3.02
N GLY A 281 -6.25 2.36 2.62
CA GLY A 281 -6.67 2.06 1.26
C GLY A 281 -7.09 0.62 1.07
N PRO A 282 -7.87 0.33 0.02
CA PRO A 282 -8.19 -1.05 -0.38
C PRO A 282 -6.96 -1.85 -0.82
N TRP A 283 -5.84 -1.16 -1.06
CA TRP A 283 -4.57 -1.70 -1.53
C TRP A 283 -3.53 -1.92 -0.41
N VAL A 284 -3.92 -1.85 0.87
CA VAL A 284 -2.99 -2.12 1.98
C VAL A 284 -2.98 -3.61 2.27
N ASP A 285 -1.82 -4.25 2.19
CA ASP A 285 -1.69 -5.71 2.34
C ASP A 285 -1.30 -6.14 3.75
N VAL A 286 -0.37 -5.43 4.37
CA VAL A 286 0.16 -5.73 5.71
C VAL A 286 0.60 -4.45 6.41
N ALA A 287 0.93 -4.54 7.69
CA ALA A 287 1.56 -3.46 8.42
C ALA A 287 2.81 -3.90 9.17
N ALA A 288 3.67 -2.92 9.47
CA ALA A 288 4.87 -3.11 10.28
C ALA A 288 5.13 -1.88 11.16
N PRO A 289 5.97 -2.01 12.21
CA PRO A 289 6.34 -0.86 13.04
C PRO A 289 6.93 0.28 12.21
N GLY A 290 6.38 1.48 12.38
CA GLY A 290 6.80 2.68 11.64
C GLY A 290 6.74 3.97 12.46
N GLU A 291 6.58 3.88 13.78
CA GLU A 291 6.60 5.03 14.70
C GLU A 291 7.85 5.04 15.58
N GLY A 292 8.47 6.21 15.73
CA GLY A 292 9.58 6.42 16.67
C GLY A 292 10.75 5.47 16.44
N VAL A 293 11.04 5.17 15.17
CA VAL A 293 12.05 4.18 14.78
C VAL A 293 13.46 4.71 15.05
N VAL A 294 14.37 3.77 15.28
CA VAL A 294 15.81 4.02 15.38
C VAL A 294 16.48 3.47 14.14
N SER A 295 17.42 4.20 13.55
CA SER A 295 18.27 3.66 12.49
C SER A 295 19.60 4.40 12.36
N LEU A 296 20.37 4.11 11.31
CA LEU A 296 21.73 4.60 11.10
C LEU A 296 21.75 6.10 10.77
N ASP A 297 22.70 6.82 11.35
CA ASP A 297 22.99 8.20 10.97
C ASP A 297 23.72 8.23 9.62
N ARG A 298 23.29 9.12 8.71
CA ARG A 298 24.02 9.37 7.46
C ARG A 298 25.27 10.24 7.65
N ALA A 299 25.37 11.00 8.74
CA ALA A 299 26.45 11.96 8.96
C ALA A 299 27.54 11.44 9.91
N GLY A 300 27.36 10.25 10.48
CA GLY A 300 28.28 9.68 11.45
C GLY A 300 28.09 8.17 11.61
N PRO A 301 28.92 7.53 12.45
CA PRO A 301 28.91 6.08 12.66
C PRO A 301 27.77 5.57 13.58
N GLY A 302 26.93 6.48 14.06
CA GLY A 302 25.99 6.27 15.16
C GLY A 302 24.57 5.90 14.72
N LEU A 303 23.66 5.93 15.70
CA LEU A 303 22.23 5.75 15.51
C LEU A 303 21.52 7.07 15.79
N ILE A 304 20.41 7.30 15.08
CA ILE A 304 19.48 8.40 15.35
C ILE A 304 18.07 7.86 15.50
N ASP A 305 17.29 8.54 16.34
CA ASP A 305 15.87 8.26 16.61
C ASP A 305 14.97 9.45 16.27
N SER A 306 15.58 10.53 15.77
CA SER A 306 14.89 11.77 15.44
C SER A 306 15.59 12.54 14.32
N MET A 307 14.82 13.34 13.60
CA MET A 307 15.26 14.17 12.47
C MET A 307 14.80 15.62 12.65
N PRO A 308 15.38 16.59 11.91
CA PRO A 308 14.87 17.95 11.90
C PRO A 308 13.40 17.98 11.47
N GLY A 309 12.58 18.68 12.24
CA GLY A 309 11.15 18.86 12.01
C GLY A 309 10.71 20.31 12.32
N PRO A 310 9.43 20.64 12.08
CA PRO A 310 8.94 22.02 12.16
C PRO A 310 9.13 22.70 13.52
N LEU A 311 9.19 21.93 14.61
CA LEU A 311 9.31 22.40 15.99
C LEU A 311 10.65 22.01 16.65
N GLY A 312 11.68 21.71 15.86
CA GLY A 312 12.98 21.26 16.36
C GLY A 312 13.28 19.83 15.92
N SER A 313 13.54 18.92 16.86
CA SER A 313 13.70 17.50 16.53
C SER A 313 12.36 16.76 16.63
N ALA A 314 12.07 15.89 15.67
CA ALA A 314 10.88 15.05 15.65
C ALA A 314 11.27 13.56 15.59
N PRO A 315 10.56 12.66 16.31
CA PRO A 315 10.77 11.23 16.17
C PRO A 315 10.65 10.78 14.72
N ILE A 316 11.44 9.78 14.33
CA ILE A 316 11.41 9.22 12.98
C ILE A 316 10.17 8.34 12.87
N SER A 317 9.18 8.78 12.08
CA SER A 317 7.93 8.06 11.87
C SER A 317 7.45 8.18 10.42
N GLY A 318 6.85 7.11 9.90
CA GLY A 318 6.34 7.06 8.53
C GLY A 318 6.19 5.65 7.99
N THR A 319 5.27 5.45 7.06
CA THR A 319 5.10 4.17 6.33
C THR A 319 6.35 3.77 5.54
N SER A 320 7.19 4.75 5.18
CA SER A 320 8.50 4.54 4.58
C SER A 320 9.52 3.85 5.50
N TYR A 321 9.25 3.79 6.80
CA TYR A 321 10.04 3.03 7.78
C TYR A 321 9.40 1.68 8.14
N ALA A 322 8.10 1.51 7.89
CA ALA A 322 7.43 0.22 7.97
C ALA A 322 7.76 -0.68 6.76
N ALA A 323 7.72 -0.12 5.55
CA ALA A 323 8.09 -0.82 4.31
C ALA A 323 9.44 -1.57 4.36
N PRO A 324 10.55 -0.99 4.86
CA PRO A 324 11.83 -1.70 4.94
C PRO A 324 11.83 -2.91 5.89
N VAL A 325 10.98 -2.93 6.93
CA VAL A 325 10.81 -4.12 7.78
C VAL A 325 10.28 -5.29 6.94
N VAL A 326 9.28 -5.03 6.10
CA VAL A 326 8.66 -6.03 5.24
C VAL A 326 9.56 -6.39 4.05
N SER A 327 10.29 -5.43 3.48
CA SER A 327 11.31 -5.70 2.45
C SER A 327 12.40 -6.65 2.96
N ALA A 328 12.86 -6.43 4.19
CA ALA A 328 13.80 -7.33 4.83
C ALA A 328 13.17 -8.70 5.12
N LEU A 329 11.90 -8.74 5.56
CA LEU A 329 11.18 -10.00 5.72
C LEU A 329 11.09 -10.79 4.41
N ALA A 330 10.75 -10.13 3.30
CA ALA A 330 10.74 -10.75 1.98
C ALA A 330 12.13 -11.32 1.63
N ALA A 331 13.21 -10.60 1.92
CA ALA A 331 14.57 -11.11 1.71
C ALA A 331 14.87 -12.34 2.58
N LEU A 332 14.45 -12.34 3.85
CA LEU A 332 14.60 -13.52 4.72
C LEU A 332 13.82 -14.72 4.16
N VAL A 333 12.56 -14.54 3.76
CA VAL A 333 11.74 -15.59 3.15
C VAL A 333 12.40 -16.13 1.88
N ARG A 334 12.90 -15.27 0.99
CA ARG A 334 13.59 -15.71 -0.24
C ARG A 334 14.90 -16.43 0.03
N SER A 335 15.66 -16.00 1.03
CA SER A 335 16.88 -16.69 1.45
C SER A 335 16.57 -18.09 1.99
N ARG A 336 15.49 -18.22 2.78
CA ARG A 336 15.05 -19.49 3.37
C ARG A 336 14.39 -20.43 2.35
N PHE A 337 13.63 -19.88 1.41
CA PHE A 337 12.84 -20.59 0.41
C PHE A 337 13.14 -20.09 -1.01
N PRO A 338 14.34 -20.36 -1.56
CA PRO A 338 14.82 -19.75 -2.81
C PRO A 338 14.07 -20.17 -4.07
N ARG A 339 13.12 -21.12 -3.97
CA ARG A 339 12.26 -21.55 -5.06
C ARG A 339 10.88 -20.87 -5.07
N MET A 340 10.56 -20.07 -4.06
CA MET A 340 9.31 -19.30 -4.06
C MET A 340 9.42 -18.15 -5.05
N SER A 341 8.39 -18.00 -5.88
CA SER A 341 8.24 -16.81 -6.73
C SER A 341 7.92 -15.58 -5.89
N ALA A 342 8.08 -14.39 -6.47
CA ALA A 342 7.72 -13.13 -5.83
C ALA A 342 6.29 -13.14 -5.27
N ARG A 343 5.33 -13.60 -6.07
CA ARG A 343 3.91 -13.73 -5.67
C ARG A 343 3.72 -14.69 -4.49
N GLN A 344 4.42 -15.83 -4.49
CA GLN A 344 4.36 -16.78 -3.37
C GLN A 344 4.94 -16.19 -2.09
N VAL A 345 5.98 -15.34 -2.19
CA VAL A 345 6.54 -14.62 -1.04
C VAL A 345 5.55 -13.60 -0.48
N MET A 346 4.92 -12.78 -1.33
CA MET A 346 3.90 -11.80 -0.92
C MET A 346 2.74 -12.48 -0.19
N THR A 347 2.12 -13.48 -0.84
CA THR A 347 1.03 -14.29 -0.26
C THR A 347 1.43 -14.98 1.03
N ARG A 348 2.69 -15.42 1.17
CA ARG A 348 3.17 -16.03 2.40
C ARG A 348 3.22 -15.02 3.54
N ILE A 349 3.75 -13.82 3.29
CA ILE A 349 3.83 -12.75 4.29
C ILE A 349 2.43 -12.39 4.80
N GLU A 350 1.49 -12.11 3.88
CA GLU A 350 0.07 -11.83 4.19
C GLU A 350 -0.58 -12.96 5.01
N ASN A 351 -0.35 -14.21 4.63
CA ASN A 351 -0.98 -15.35 5.30
C ASN A 351 -0.46 -15.59 6.72
N THR A 352 0.79 -15.21 6.99
CA THR A 352 1.42 -15.36 8.31
C THR A 352 1.26 -14.14 9.22
N ALA A 353 0.78 -13.01 8.70
CA ALA A 353 0.54 -11.81 9.49
C ALA A 353 -0.53 -12.00 10.58
N HIS A 354 -0.44 -11.20 11.64
CA HIS A 354 -1.42 -11.14 12.73
C HIS A 354 -2.67 -10.38 12.29
N LYS A 355 -3.60 -11.13 11.69
CA LYS A 355 -4.81 -10.58 11.05
C LYS A 355 -5.72 -9.81 12.02
N PRO A 356 -6.35 -8.72 11.54
CA PRO A 356 -7.47 -8.11 12.25
C PRO A 356 -8.64 -9.09 12.32
N ALA A 357 -9.63 -8.80 13.19
CA ALA A 357 -10.77 -9.69 13.41
C ALA A 357 -11.57 -10.01 12.14
N ALA A 358 -11.63 -9.07 11.19
CA ALA A 358 -12.28 -9.24 9.90
C ALA A 358 -11.43 -10.01 8.86
N GLY A 359 -10.20 -10.38 9.19
CA GLY A 359 -9.23 -11.03 8.30
C GLY A 359 -8.43 -10.05 7.43
N TRP A 360 -9.04 -8.91 7.09
CA TRP A 360 -8.41 -7.78 6.39
C TRP A 360 -9.12 -6.47 6.79
N ASP A 361 -8.38 -5.36 6.86
CA ASP A 361 -8.95 -4.00 6.91
C ASP A 361 -8.09 -2.97 6.14
N PRO A 362 -8.62 -1.78 5.79
CA PRO A 362 -7.89 -0.79 4.99
C PRO A 362 -6.70 -0.13 5.69
N ALA A 363 -6.48 -0.33 6.99
CA ALA A 363 -5.45 0.34 7.75
C ALA A 363 -4.20 -0.53 7.93
N VAL A 364 -4.38 -1.85 8.13
CA VAL A 364 -3.28 -2.81 8.32
C VAL A 364 -3.31 -3.98 7.36
N GLY A 365 -4.27 -4.02 6.43
CA GLY A 365 -4.45 -5.13 5.52
C GLY A 365 -4.72 -6.44 6.24
N HIS A 366 -3.98 -7.49 5.88
CA HIS A 366 -3.92 -8.78 6.58
C HIS A 366 -3.19 -8.73 7.92
N GLY A 367 -2.83 -7.54 8.41
CA GLY A 367 -2.37 -7.30 9.77
C GLY A 367 -0.86 -7.11 9.91
N VAL A 368 -0.40 -7.08 11.16
CA VAL A 368 1.01 -6.83 11.48
C VAL A 368 1.85 -8.05 11.13
N VAL A 369 2.94 -7.86 10.40
CA VAL A 369 3.82 -8.96 9.97
C VAL A 369 4.42 -9.73 11.15
N ASP A 370 4.42 -11.07 11.05
CA ASP A 370 5.12 -11.97 11.97
C ASP A 370 6.34 -12.55 11.25
N LEU A 371 7.53 -12.05 11.60
CA LEU A 371 8.75 -12.45 10.92
C LEU A 371 9.05 -13.94 11.11
N LEU A 372 8.84 -14.47 12.31
CA LEU A 372 9.17 -15.86 12.64
C LEU A 372 8.21 -16.82 11.94
N ALA A 373 6.91 -16.53 11.95
CA ALA A 373 5.92 -17.33 11.23
C ALA A 373 6.19 -17.32 9.72
N ALA A 374 6.53 -16.16 9.15
CA ALA A 374 6.84 -16.04 7.73
C ALA A 374 8.12 -16.79 7.32
N VAL A 375 9.14 -16.95 8.18
CA VAL A 375 10.35 -17.74 7.83
C VAL A 375 10.31 -19.21 8.31
N GLY A 376 9.35 -19.58 9.15
CA GLY A 376 9.22 -20.93 9.72
C GLY A 376 8.65 -21.97 8.75
N ASP A 377 8.86 -23.25 9.00
CA ASP A 377 8.43 -24.32 8.07
C ASP A 377 6.91 -24.54 8.06
N GLN A 378 6.18 -23.97 9.01
CA GLN A 378 4.73 -24.09 9.13
C GLN A 378 4.08 -22.84 8.52
N THR A 379 3.50 -22.94 7.32
CA THR A 379 2.41 -22.03 6.98
C THR A 379 1.24 -22.38 7.89
N PRO A 380 0.66 -21.44 8.66
CA PRO A 380 -0.61 -21.69 9.32
C PRO A 380 -1.58 -22.18 8.24
N ALA A 381 -2.11 -23.39 8.41
CA ALA A 381 -3.26 -23.80 7.60
C ALA A 381 -4.30 -22.70 7.77
N VAL A 382 -4.90 -22.24 6.66
CA VAL A 382 -6.07 -21.35 6.73
C VAL A 382 -7.13 -22.09 7.52
N ALA A 383 -7.15 -21.86 8.84
CA ALA A 383 -8.21 -22.35 9.68
C ALA A 383 -9.40 -21.47 9.30
N ALA A 384 -10.27 -22.01 8.44
CA ALA A 384 -11.62 -21.49 8.32
C ALA A 384 -12.13 -21.27 9.75
N PRO A 385 -12.63 -20.07 10.10
CA PRO A 385 -13.08 -19.81 11.45
C PRO A 385 -14.12 -20.89 11.78
N LYS A 386 -13.77 -21.79 12.70
CA LYS A 386 -14.75 -22.68 13.31
C LYS A 386 -15.61 -21.79 14.17
N GLY A 387 -16.61 -21.16 13.56
CA GLY A 387 -17.64 -20.45 14.29
C GLY A 387 -18.13 -21.40 15.37
N LYS A 388 -17.96 -21.01 16.65
CA LYS A 388 -18.74 -21.65 17.69
C LYS A 388 -20.19 -21.33 17.32
N ALA A 389 -20.99 -22.37 17.07
CA ALA A 389 -22.42 -22.22 17.00
C ALA A 389 -22.86 -21.57 18.32
N VAL A 390 -23.20 -20.30 18.27
CA VAL A 390 -23.91 -19.64 19.36
C VAL A 390 -25.34 -20.08 19.19
N GLU A 391 -25.88 -20.74 20.22
CA GLU A 391 -27.29 -21.09 20.27
C GLU A 391 -28.10 -19.81 19.95
N PRO A 392 -28.95 -19.81 18.90
CA PRO A 392 -29.76 -18.65 18.61
C PRO A 392 -30.56 -18.30 19.88
N PRO A 393 -30.66 -17.01 20.24
CA PRO A 393 -31.46 -16.61 21.39
C PRO A 393 -32.84 -17.22 21.24
N ARG A 394 -33.28 -17.98 22.25
CA ARG A 394 -34.59 -18.63 22.23
C ARG A 394 -35.64 -17.54 21.98
N HIS A 395 -36.30 -17.62 20.84
CA HIS A 395 -37.43 -16.76 20.54
C HIS A 395 -38.47 -16.94 21.64
N SER A 396 -38.68 -15.91 22.45
CA SER A 396 -39.93 -15.78 23.19
C SER A 396 -40.98 -15.30 22.20
N GLU A 397 -41.72 -16.23 21.61
CA GLU A 397 -43.09 -15.94 21.18
C GLU A 397 -43.90 -15.63 22.46
N SER A 398 -44.74 -14.62 22.59
CA SER A 398 -45.21 -13.55 21.72
C SER A 398 -46.03 -12.60 22.62
N GLY A 399 -46.03 -11.31 22.34
CA GLY A 399 -46.97 -10.35 22.90
C GLY A 399 -47.34 -9.31 21.84
N ASP A 400 -48.36 -9.67 21.06
CA ASP A 400 -49.12 -8.91 20.05
C ASP A 400 -48.72 -7.47 19.68
N GLY A 401 -48.50 -7.30 18.37
CA GLY A 401 -48.40 -6.01 17.69
C GLY A 401 -48.25 -6.20 16.18
N HIS A 402 -49.34 -6.60 15.52
CA HIS A 402 -49.52 -6.92 14.09
C HIS A 402 -48.44 -6.41 13.09
N PRO A 403 -47.55 -7.29 12.58
CA PRO A 403 -46.68 -7.00 11.43
C PRO A 403 -47.43 -7.02 10.08
N GLY A 404 -48.65 -7.59 10.06
CA GLY A 404 -49.45 -7.74 8.84
C GLY A 404 -49.94 -6.43 8.24
N THR A 405 -50.10 -5.37 9.04
CA THR A 405 -50.61 -4.06 8.57
C THR A 405 -49.57 -3.26 7.79
N VAL A 406 -48.27 -3.40 8.07
CA VAL A 406 -47.21 -2.64 7.38
C VAL A 406 -46.89 -3.24 6.01
N ALA A 407 -46.87 -4.58 5.91
CA ALA A 407 -46.66 -5.25 4.62
C ALA A 407 -47.86 -5.08 3.67
N VAL A 408 -49.09 -5.09 4.20
CA VAL A 408 -50.31 -4.91 3.39
C VAL A 408 -50.49 -3.44 2.95
N SER A 409 -50.14 -2.47 3.80
CA SER A 409 -50.20 -1.04 3.43
C SER A 409 -49.13 -0.65 2.40
N GLY A 410 -47.91 -1.19 2.51
CA GLY A 410 -46.86 -1.00 1.51
C GLY A 410 -47.22 -1.60 0.15
N ALA A 411 -47.77 -2.82 0.13
CA ALA A 411 -48.22 -3.47 -1.10
C ALA A 411 -49.42 -2.75 -1.74
N ALA A 412 -50.37 -2.25 -0.94
CA ALA A 412 -51.52 -1.49 -1.43
C ALA A 412 -51.11 -0.14 -2.04
N ALA A 413 -50.14 0.56 -1.44
CA ALA A 413 -49.60 1.82 -1.96
C ALA A 413 -48.87 1.63 -3.30
N CYS A 414 -48.07 0.56 -3.42
CA CYS A 414 -47.41 0.21 -4.70
C CYS A 414 -48.42 -0.19 -5.78
N LEU A 415 -49.48 -0.93 -5.44
CA LEU A 415 -50.53 -1.28 -6.40
C LEU A 415 -51.33 -0.06 -6.85
N ALA A 416 -51.65 0.88 -5.94
CA ALA A 416 -52.35 2.12 -6.29
C ALA A 416 -51.51 3.00 -7.22
N ALA A 417 -50.20 3.12 -6.99
CA ALA A 417 -49.28 3.85 -7.86
C ALA A 417 -49.18 3.22 -9.26
N LEU A 418 -49.13 1.88 -9.34
CA LEU A 418 -49.11 1.15 -10.62
C LEU A 418 -50.42 1.31 -11.41
N VAL A 419 -51.57 1.30 -10.73
CA VAL A 419 -52.88 1.54 -11.37
C VAL A 419 -53.00 2.99 -11.88
N ALA A 420 -52.51 3.97 -11.12
CA ALA A 420 -52.50 5.38 -11.54
C ALA A 420 -51.65 5.61 -12.79
N VAL A 421 -50.46 5.00 -12.87
CA VAL A 421 -49.57 5.08 -14.05
C VAL A 421 -50.15 4.33 -15.25
N ALA A 422 -50.82 3.19 -15.05
CA ALA A 422 -51.46 2.44 -16.12
C ALA A 422 -52.78 3.05 -16.62
N ALA A 423 -53.47 3.87 -15.81
CA ALA A 423 -54.70 4.57 -16.19
C ALA A 423 -54.44 5.89 -16.93
N PHE A 424 -53.25 6.49 -16.78
CA PHE A 424 -52.89 7.77 -17.40
C PHE A 424 -52.97 7.82 -18.94
N PRO A 425 -52.69 6.75 -19.72
CA PRO A 425 -52.83 6.80 -21.18
C PRO A 425 -54.27 6.62 -21.68
N ARG A 426 -55.24 6.31 -20.81
CA ARG A 426 -56.64 6.10 -21.23
C ARG A 426 -57.53 7.34 -21.13
N LEU A 427 -57.09 8.38 -20.41
CA LEU A 427 -57.82 9.65 -20.30
C LEU A 427 -57.59 10.62 -21.46
N TRP A 428 -56.67 10.31 -22.39
CA TRP A 428 -56.29 11.17 -23.53
C TRP A 428 -56.57 10.54 -24.91
N ARG A 429 -57.57 9.65 -25.03
CA ARG A 429 -58.16 9.34 -26.33
C ARG A 429 -59.47 10.10 -26.50
N ARG A 430 -59.39 11.31 -27.09
CA ARG A 430 -60.57 12.00 -27.62
C ARG A 430 -61.11 11.21 -28.83
N PRO A 431 -62.44 11.04 -28.96
CA PRO A 431 -63.02 10.43 -30.15
C PRO A 431 -62.94 11.42 -31.32
N VAL A 432 -62.41 10.96 -32.45
CA VAL A 432 -62.62 11.59 -33.76
C VAL A 432 -64.03 11.22 -34.16
N GLY A 433 -64.95 12.19 -34.17
CA GLY A 433 -66.30 12.01 -34.68
C GLY A 433 -66.33 12.22 -36.18
N ASP A 434 -66.81 11.21 -36.90
CA ASP A 434 -67.45 11.38 -38.19
C ASP A 434 -68.94 11.66 -37.92
N ASP A 435 -69.48 12.75 -38.48
CA ASP A 435 -70.86 12.77 -38.96
C ASP A 435 -71.04 13.83 -40.05
N VAL A 436 -71.88 13.46 -41.01
CA VAL A 436 -72.11 14.05 -42.32
C VAL A 436 -73.48 14.75 -42.36
N ALA A 437 -73.54 15.83 -43.15
CA ALA A 437 -74.69 16.41 -43.89
C ALA A 437 -75.78 17.23 -43.18
N GLY A 438 -76.19 18.31 -43.87
CA GLY A 438 -77.55 18.86 -43.83
C GLY A 438 -77.65 20.36 -44.10
N ASP A 439 -77.89 20.71 -45.37
CA ASP A 439 -78.44 21.96 -45.96
C ASP A 439 -77.74 23.33 -45.80
#